data_AF-A0A9P7MJZ6-F1
#
_entry.id   AF-A0A9P7MJZ6-F1
#
_cell.length_a   1.000
_cell.length_b   1.000
_cell.length_c   1.000
_cell.angle_alpha   90.00
_cell.angle_beta   90.00
_cell.angle_gamma   90.00
#
_symmetry.space_group_name_H-M   'P 1'
#
loop_
_entity.id
_entity.type
_entity.pdbx_description
1 polymer ?
#
loop_
_entity_poly.entity_id
_entity_poly.type
_entity_poly.pdbx_seq_one_letter_code
_entity_poly.pdbx_strand_id
1 'polypeptide(L)'
;MIPALGEEVAFSMNKALGDVGSEWITINLWDFWMRVVPIPTSMLIAACRVEDMPIVDFVGAAIRTQLTLRLVPTVLQPLIGRLVTIPNRRHWKSMCDVVMPTIEERLHNMTKQAEGCPGFEAYVPPEDYITWVIRLIIAENRTGELDPIKVSKRLLPIAFASIHTTVLTCHSLMLDLLSTDPENLLLDALREEIEAHRPASGMWNKEALRSLVKVDSAIRESQRLNPLSSAIVTREIVGAGGLHHPDLGWTLAKA
;
A
#
# COMPACT_ATOMS: atom_id res chain seq x y z
N MET A 1 3.08 13.28 8.60
CA MET A 1 2.77 12.23 7.60
C MET A 1 2.62 12.79 6.19
N ILE A 2 1.59 13.59 5.86
CA ILE A 2 1.35 14.05 4.47
C ILE A 2 2.53 14.83 3.86
N PRO A 3 3.14 15.83 4.52
CA PRO A 3 4.24 16.57 3.89
C PRO A 3 5.47 15.69 3.64
N ALA A 4 5.84 14.85 4.63
CA ALA A 4 6.91 13.87 4.49
C ALA A 4 6.65 12.86 3.35
N LEU A 5 5.39 12.42 3.19
CA LEU A 5 5.00 11.55 2.08
C LEU A 5 5.12 12.28 0.73
N GLY A 6 4.78 13.58 0.67
CA GLY A 6 4.93 14.41 -0.52
C GLY A 6 6.38 14.53 -0.98
N GLU A 7 7.32 14.64 -0.04
CA GLU A 7 8.77 14.63 -0.33
C GLU A 7 9.22 13.29 -0.91
N GLU A 8 8.74 12.17 -0.38
CA GLU A 8 9.03 10.83 -0.94
C GLU A 8 8.44 10.62 -2.33
N VAL A 9 7.24 11.15 -2.59
CA VAL A 9 6.63 11.13 -3.93
C VAL A 9 7.49 11.96 -4.90
N ALA A 10 7.89 13.17 -4.54
CA ALA A 10 8.74 14.01 -5.39
C ALA A 10 10.10 13.35 -5.66
N PHE A 11 10.74 12.80 -4.62
CA PHE A 11 11.99 12.07 -4.74
C PHE A 11 11.87 10.86 -5.69
N SER A 12 10.84 10.04 -5.49
CA SER A 12 10.62 8.83 -6.31
C SER A 12 10.26 9.16 -7.76
N MET A 13 9.47 10.21 -8.01
CA MET A 13 9.21 10.71 -9.36
C MET A 13 10.48 11.19 -10.05
N ASN A 14 11.27 12.05 -9.40
CA ASN A 14 12.53 12.55 -9.96
C ASN A 14 13.52 11.40 -10.25
N LYS A 15 13.62 10.42 -9.34
CA LYS A 15 14.45 9.23 -9.54
C LYS A 15 13.96 8.36 -10.70
N ALA A 16 12.65 8.19 -10.86
CA ALA A 16 12.06 7.37 -11.91
C ALA A 16 12.17 8.02 -13.30
N LEU A 17 12.04 9.35 -13.38
CA LEU A 17 12.23 10.13 -14.61
C LEU A 17 13.71 10.25 -15.00
N GLY A 18 14.60 10.33 -13.99
CA GLY A 18 16.03 10.57 -14.21
C GLY A 18 16.34 12.02 -14.60
N ASP A 19 17.59 12.28 -14.95
CA ASP A 19 18.00 13.58 -15.51
C ASP A 19 17.64 13.60 -16.99
N VAL A 20 16.48 14.19 -17.29
CA VAL A 20 16.01 14.37 -18.67
C VAL A 20 16.54 15.71 -19.14
N GLY A 21 17.47 15.68 -20.10
CA GLY A 21 17.99 16.87 -20.76
C GLY A 21 16.93 17.55 -21.65
N SER A 22 17.35 18.17 -22.74
CA SER A 22 16.42 18.84 -23.68
C SER A 22 15.69 17.89 -24.64
N GLU A 23 15.97 16.59 -24.61
CA GLU A 23 15.42 15.62 -25.57
C GLU A 23 14.23 14.84 -25.00
N TRP A 24 13.30 14.46 -25.88
CA TRP A 24 12.16 13.61 -25.52
C TRP A 24 12.63 12.19 -25.22
N ILE A 25 12.17 11.65 -24.09
CA ILE A 25 12.38 10.25 -23.72
C ILE A 25 11.07 9.47 -23.77
N THR A 26 11.16 8.20 -24.13
CA THR A 26 10.02 7.26 -24.06
C THR A 26 10.05 6.54 -22.73
N ILE A 27 8.90 6.52 -22.04
CA ILE A 27 8.76 5.89 -20.73
C ILE A 27 7.66 4.83 -20.81
N ASN A 28 7.95 3.64 -20.27
CA ASN A 28 6.92 2.64 -20.01
C ASN A 28 6.17 3.02 -18.73
N LEU A 29 4.87 3.34 -18.84
CA LEU A 29 4.07 3.80 -17.70
C LEU A 29 3.96 2.75 -16.57
N TRP A 30 3.94 1.46 -16.91
CA TRP A 30 3.90 0.41 -15.89
C TRP A 30 5.20 0.40 -15.08
N ASP A 31 6.35 0.36 -15.76
CA ASP A 31 7.65 0.35 -15.11
C ASP A 31 7.90 1.64 -14.33
N PHE A 32 7.43 2.78 -14.86
CA PHE A 32 7.46 4.07 -14.18
C PHE A 32 6.73 4.01 -12.84
N TRP A 33 5.46 3.60 -12.83
CA TRP A 33 4.69 3.53 -11.58
C TRP A 33 5.22 2.47 -10.61
N MET A 34 5.74 1.35 -11.12
CA MET A 34 6.43 0.33 -10.32
C MET A 34 7.74 0.82 -9.70
N ARG A 35 8.35 1.91 -10.20
CA ARG A 35 9.49 2.58 -9.55
C ARG A 35 9.05 3.67 -8.57
N VAL A 36 7.98 4.39 -8.89
CA VAL A 36 7.50 5.51 -8.07
C VAL A 36 6.78 5.03 -6.81
N VAL A 37 5.71 4.24 -6.94
CA VAL A 37 4.79 3.90 -5.85
C VAL A 37 5.44 3.18 -4.66
N PRO A 38 6.38 2.24 -4.86
CA PRO A 38 6.87 1.46 -3.73
C PRO A 38 7.67 2.27 -2.69
N ILE A 39 8.29 3.40 -3.07
CA ILE A 39 9.11 4.23 -2.17
C ILE A 39 8.26 4.95 -1.10
N PRO A 40 7.26 5.77 -1.45
CA PRO A 40 6.37 6.37 -0.45
C PRO A 40 5.60 5.31 0.34
N THR A 41 5.31 4.17 -0.27
CA THR A 41 4.68 3.02 0.40
C THR A 41 5.61 2.42 1.47
N SER A 42 6.90 2.23 1.17
CA SER A 42 7.86 1.71 2.15
C SER A 42 8.05 2.66 3.33
N MET A 43 8.03 3.96 3.08
CA MET A 43 8.09 4.97 4.15
C MET A 43 6.88 4.85 5.09
N LEU A 44 5.68 4.67 4.56
CA LEU A 44 4.46 4.49 5.37
C LEU A 44 4.50 3.19 6.20
N ILE A 45 5.03 2.12 5.62
CA ILE A 45 5.03 0.78 6.22
C ILE A 45 6.16 0.61 7.23
N ALA A 46 7.37 1.04 6.88
CA ALA A 46 8.61 0.70 7.59
C ALA A 46 9.46 1.90 8.01
N ALA A 47 9.00 3.14 7.74
CA ALA A 47 9.72 4.38 8.03
C ALA A 47 11.15 4.42 7.47
N CYS A 48 11.42 3.65 6.41
CA CYS A 48 12.71 3.62 5.73
C CYS A 48 12.52 3.64 4.21
N ARG A 49 13.44 4.33 3.54
CA ARG A 49 13.61 4.26 2.09
C ARG A 49 14.32 2.96 1.76
N VAL A 50 13.57 1.95 1.38
CA VAL A 50 14.15 0.70 0.92
C VAL A 50 14.34 0.86 -0.59
N GLU A 51 15.52 1.35 -1.01
CA GLU A 51 15.75 1.70 -2.42
C GLU A 51 15.84 0.49 -3.34
N ASP A 52 16.27 -0.65 -2.81
CA ASP A 52 16.27 -1.95 -3.48
C ASP A 52 15.17 -2.76 -2.82
N MET A 53 14.05 -3.04 -3.49
CA MET A 53 12.82 -3.50 -2.83
C MET A 53 12.53 -5.00 -2.96
N PRO A 54 13.11 -5.85 -2.08
CA PRO A 54 12.58 -7.17 -1.77
C PRO A 54 11.08 -7.15 -1.48
N ILE A 55 10.52 -6.01 -1.06
CA ILE A 55 9.08 -5.84 -0.83
C ILE A 55 8.27 -5.93 -2.13
N VAL A 56 8.74 -5.35 -3.25
CA VAL A 56 8.08 -5.48 -4.55
C VAL A 56 8.18 -6.91 -5.06
N ASP A 57 9.36 -7.51 -4.95
CA ASP A 57 9.58 -8.91 -5.34
C ASP A 57 8.75 -9.88 -4.50
N PHE A 58 8.64 -9.61 -3.20
CA PHE A 58 7.76 -10.35 -2.29
C PHE A 58 6.32 -10.29 -2.76
N VAL A 59 5.81 -9.10 -3.08
CA VAL A 59 4.43 -8.92 -3.54
C VAL A 59 4.19 -9.64 -4.86
N GLY A 60 5.11 -9.54 -5.82
CA GLY A 60 5.03 -10.30 -7.07
C GLY A 60 5.06 -11.82 -6.84
N ALA A 61 5.89 -12.29 -5.92
CA ALA A 61 5.96 -13.70 -5.54
C ALA A 61 4.70 -14.18 -4.82
N ALA A 62 4.07 -13.32 -4.01
CA ALA A 62 2.79 -13.59 -3.36
C ALA A 62 1.65 -13.77 -4.39
N ILE A 63 1.57 -12.92 -5.42
CA ILE A 63 0.60 -13.09 -6.52
C ILE A 63 0.82 -14.42 -7.24
N ARG A 64 2.06 -14.73 -7.64
CA ARG A 64 2.39 -16.00 -8.31
C ARG A 64 2.03 -17.20 -7.44
N THR A 65 2.31 -17.11 -6.14
CA THR A 65 1.95 -18.15 -5.17
C THR A 65 0.44 -18.34 -5.10
N GLN A 66 -0.33 -17.25 -5.01
CA GLN A 66 -1.78 -17.29 -4.94
C GLN A 66 -2.40 -17.92 -6.20
N LEU A 67 -1.94 -17.51 -7.39
CA LEU A 67 -2.40 -18.09 -8.66
C LEU A 67 -2.07 -19.57 -8.76
N THR A 68 -0.84 -19.96 -8.40
CA THR A 68 -0.40 -21.36 -8.42
C THR A 68 -1.25 -22.20 -7.47
N LEU A 69 -1.46 -21.75 -6.24
CA LEU A 69 -2.24 -22.51 -5.24
C LEU A 69 -3.71 -22.68 -5.62
N ARG A 70 -4.29 -21.75 -6.40
CA ARG A 70 -5.65 -21.91 -6.96
C ARG A 70 -5.77 -23.05 -7.96
N LEU A 71 -4.68 -23.41 -8.63
CA LEU A 71 -4.62 -24.52 -9.60
C LEU A 71 -4.26 -25.86 -8.94
N VAL A 72 -3.79 -25.83 -7.69
CA VAL A 72 -3.34 -27.02 -6.95
C VAL A 72 -4.50 -27.60 -6.13
N PRO A 73 -4.85 -28.89 -6.30
CA PRO A 73 -5.83 -29.57 -5.46
C PRO A 73 -5.49 -29.46 -3.98
N THR A 74 -6.49 -29.26 -3.12
CA THR A 74 -6.34 -29.03 -1.68
C THR A 74 -5.47 -30.08 -0.97
N VAL A 75 -5.54 -31.34 -1.41
CA VAL A 75 -4.74 -32.45 -0.88
C VAL A 75 -3.23 -32.25 -1.08
N LEU A 76 -2.82 -31.63 -2.19
CA LEU A 76 -1.40 -31.41 -2.54
C LEU A 76 -0.86 -30.07 -2.02
N GLN A 77 -1.73 -29.16 -1.58
CA GLN A 77 -1.34 -27.83 -1.09
C GLN A 77 -0.33 -27.85 0.07
N PRO A 78 -0.37 -28.77 1.05
CA PRO A 78 0.62 -28.80 2.13
C PRO A 78 2.06 -29.03 1.64
N LEU A 79 2.24 -29.79 0.55
CA LEU A 79 3.54 -30.07 -0.04
C LEU A 79 3.93 -28.96 -1.02
N ILE A 80 3.07 -28.69 -2.01
CA ILE A 80 3.36 -27.74 -3.08
C ILE A 80 3.44 -26.31 -2.53
N GLY A 81 2.58 -25.95 -1.58
CA GLY A 81 2.61 -24.63 -0.95
C GLY A 81 3.92 -24.33 -0.23
N ARG A 82 4.57 -25.34 0.38
CA ARG A 82 5.90 -25.17 1.00
C ARG A 82 6.97 -24.85 -0.04
N LEU A 83 6.90 -25.47 -1.22
CA LEU A 83 7.85 -25.25 -2.32
C LEU A 83 7.61 -23.90 -2.99
N VAL A 84 6.36 -23.59 -3.32
CA VAL A 84 5.99 -22.36 -4.04
C VAL A 84 6.22 -21.11 -3.19
N THR A 85 6.17 -21.22 -1.85
CA THR A 85 6.44 -20.09 -0.94
C THR A 85 7.94 -19.87 -0.65
N ILE A 86 8.86 -20.68 -1.18
CA ILE A 86 10.31 -20.49 -0.96
C ILE A 86 10.78 -19.09 -1.37
N PRO A 87 10.43 -18.56 -2.57
CA PRO A 87 10.78 -17.19 -2.94
C PRO A 87 10.24 -16.16 -1.94
N ASN A 88 8.97 -16.29 -1.52
CA ASN A 88 8.35 -15.38 -0.57
C ASN A 88 9.13 -15.34 0.76
N ARG A 89 9.61 -16.50 1.24
CA ARG A 89 10.43 -16.58 2.46
C ARG A 89 11.79 -15.88 2.28
N ARG A 90 12.40 -16.00 1.11
CA ARG A 90 13.67 -15.33 0.78
C ARG A 90 13.51 -13.82 0.70
N HIS A 91 12.50 -13.34 -0.03
CA HIS A 91 12.21 -11.91 -0.13
C HIS A 91 11.82 -11.31 1.22
N TRP A 92 11.00 -12.02 2.01
CA TRP A 92 10.70 -11.61 3.38
C TRP A 92 11.98 -11.49 4.22
N LYS A 93 12.87 -12.47 4.19
CA LYS A 93 14.13 -12.41 4.95
C LYS A 93 14.97 -11.19 4.56
N SER A 94 15.13 -10.94 3.26
CA SER A 94 15.89 -9.79 2.77
C SER A 94 15.26 -8.45 3.19
N MET A 95 13.93 -8.33 3.18
CA MET A 95 13.23 -7.17 3.72
C MET A 95 13.45 -7.05 5.25
N CYS A 96 13.34 -8.19 5.94
CA CYS A 96 13.47 -8.30 7.40
C CYS A 96 14.84 -7.79 7.85
N ASP A 97 15.92 -8.13 7.14
CA ASP A 97 17.29 -7.70 7.45
C ASP A 97 17.43 -6.16 7.44
N VAL A 98 16.65 -5.45 6.61
CA VAL A 98 16.67 -3.98 6.52
C VAL A 98 15.83 -3.33 7.62
N VAL A 99 14.64 -3.87 7.90
CA VAL A 99 13.68 -3.24 8.83
C VAL A 99 13.86 -3.66 10.29
N MET A 100 14.61 -4.74 10.54
CA MET A 100 14.77 -5.30 11.89
C MET A 100 15.26 -4.28 12.92
N PRO A 101 16.31 -3.47 12.66
CA PRO A 101 16.81 -2.52 13.65
C PRO A 101 15.74 -1.52 14.08
N THR A 102 14.95 -1.02 13.12
CA THR A 102 13.85 -0.10 13.38
C THR A 102 12.74 -0.76 14.21
N ILE A 103 12.40 -2.02 13.92
CA ILE A 103 11.37 -2.76 14.66
C ILE A 103 11.83 -3.03 16.09
N GLU A 104 13.07 -3.49 16.29
CA GLU A 104 13.64 -3.79 17.61
C GLU A 104 13.70 -2.55 18.50
N GLU A 105 14.22 -1.44 17.96
CA GLU A 105 14.26 -0.15 18.65
C GLU A 105 12.85 0.31 19.03
N ARG A 106 11.90 0.23 18.09
CA ARG A 106 10.52 0.67 18.32
C ARG A 106 9.82 -0.19 19.37
N LEU A 107 9.99 -1.50 19.31
CA LEU A 107 9.46 -2.43 20.31
C LEU A 107 10.04 -2.15 21.70
N HIS A 108 11.36 -1.95 21.79
CA HIS A 108 12.03 -1.63 23.06
C HIS A 108 11.45 -0.35 23.68
N ASN A 109 11.47 0.75 22.92
CA ASN A 109 11.06 2.05 23.44
C ASN A 109 9.57 2.08 23.83
N MET A 110 8.70 1.52 22.99
CA MET A 110 7.25 1.53 23.24
C MET A 110 6.84 0.57 24.35
N THR A 111 7.50 -0.58 24.49
CA THR A 111 7.23 -1.50 25.61
C THR A 111 7.67 -0.87 26.92
N LYS A 112 8.85 -0.26 26.96
CA LYS A 112 9.35 0.45 28.15
C LYS A 112 8.46 1.63 28.55
N GLN A 113 7.95 2.36 27.56
CA GLN A 113 6.98 3.43 27.80
C GLN A 113 5.66 2.88 28.37
N ALA A 114 5.14 1.77 27.83
CA ALA A 114 3.91 1.14 28.33
C ALA A 114 4.07 0.54 29.74
N GLU A 115 5.26 0.07 30.09
CA GLU A 115 5.62 -0.40 31.43
C GLU A 115 5.83 0.73 32.45
N GLY A 116 5.84 2.00 32.02
CA GLY A 116 6.11 3.15 32.88
C GLY A 116 7.58 3.24 33.33
N CYS A 117 8.52 2.76 32.51
CA CYS A 117 9.94 2.82 32.85
C CYS A 117 10.46 4.27 32.82
N PRO A 118 11.26 4.69 33.83
CA PRO A 118 11.86 6.03 33.86
C PRO A 118 12.70 6.29 32.61
N GLY A 119 12.55 7.48 32.01
CA GLY A 119 13.29 7.90 30.82
C GLY A 119 12.59 7.65 29.47
N PHE A 120 11.45 6.94 29.46
CA PHE A 120 10.68 6.67 28.24
C PHE A 120 9.37 7.46 28.15
N GLU A 121 9.03 8.25 29.17
CA GLU A 121 7.79 9.04 29.24
C GLU A 121 7.69 10.05 28.09
N ALA A 122 8.80 10.71 27.76
CA ALA A 122 8.89 11.72 26.70
C ALA A 122 9.09 11.13 25.29
N TYR A 123 9.18 9.80 25.16
CA TYR A 123 9.37 9.17 23.85
C TYR A 123 8.12 9.35 22.98
N VAL A 124 8.30 9.95 21.81
CA VAL A 124 7.22 10.11 20.82
C VAL A 124 7.51 9.18 19.64
N PRO A 125 6.83 8.02 19.54
CA PRO A 125 7.02 7.13 18.41
C PRO A 125 6.51 7.79 17.12
N PRO A 126 7.24 7.66 16.00
CA PRO A 126 6.76 8.09 14.68
C PRO A 126 5.40 7.50 14.31
N GLU A 127 4.60 8.27 13.57
CA GLU A 127 3.28 7.82 13.08
C GLU A 127 3.43 7.01 11.79
N ASP A 128 3.68 5.72 11.94
CA ASP A 128 3.86 4.72 10.89
C ASP A 128 3.16 3.39 11.22
N TYR A 129 3.12 2.48 10.25
CA TYR A 129 2.44 1.19 10.42
C TYR A 129 3.07 0.31 11.51
N ILE A 130 4.39 0.32 11.69
CA ILE A 130 5.08 -0.40 12.79
C ILE A 130 4.51 0.04 14.13
N THR A 131 4.41 1.36 14.34
CA THR A 131 3.88 1.94 15.57
C THR A 131 2.42 1.57 15.79
N TRP A 132 1.60 1.60 14.73
CA TRP A 132 0.20 1.20 14.84
C TRP A 132 0.05 -0.28 15.20
N VAL A 133 0.89 -1.16 14.63
CA VAL A 133 0.90 -2.58 14.97
C VAL A 133 1.29 -2.80 16.43
N ILE A 134 2.33 -2.13 16.93
CA ILE A 134 2.78 -2.27 18.32
C ILE A 134 1.72 -1.74 19.29
N ARG A 135 1.13 -0.56 19.02
CA ARG A 135 0.03 -0.01 19.82
C ARG A 135 -1.15 -0.97 19.89
N LEU A 136 -1.53 -1.58 18.76
CA LEU A 136 -2.62 -2.55 18.72
C LEU A 136 -2.31 -3.80 19.55
N ILE A 137 -1.08 -4.34 19.47
CA ILE A 137 -0.66 -5.49 20.28
C ILE A 137 -0.78 -5.19 21.77
N ILE A 138 -0.30 -4.02 22.21
CA ILE A 138 -0.33 -3.58 23.60
C ILE A 138 -1.78 -3.40 24.06
N ALA A 139 -2.60 -2.70 23.27
CA ALA A 139 -4.01 -2.43 23.60
C ALA A 139 -4.84 -3.73 23.72
N GLU A 140 -4.54 -4.75 22.91
CA GLU A 140 -5.21 -6.06 22.95
C GLU A 140 -4.58 -7.03 23.97
N ASN A 141 -3.57 -6.60 24.74
CA ASN A 141 -2.80 -7.42 25.68
C ASN A 141 -2.24 -8.72 25.06
N ARG A 142 -1.84 -8.66 23.78
CA ARG A 142 -1.29 -9.81 23.04
C ARG A 142 0.23 -9.87 23.18
N THR A 143 0.74 -9.90 24.40
CA THR A 143 2.20 -9.81 24.68
C THR A 143 3.05 -10.84 23.93
N GLY A 144 2.52 -12.03 23.65
CA GLY A 144 3.19 -13.04 22.82
C GLY A 144 3.41 -12.62 21.36
N GLU A 145 2.79 -11.53 20.90
CA GLU A 145 2.98 -10.93 19.58
C GLU A 145 3.99 -9.78 19.57
N LEU A 146 4.51 -9.35 20.73
CA LEU A 146 5.63 -8.40 20.86
C LEU A 146 6.97 -9.08 20.54
N ASP A 147 7.05 -9.66 19.34
CA ASP A 147 8.24 -10.31 18.81
C ASP A 147 8.62 -9.62 17.49
N PRO A 148 9.90 -9.19 17.32
CA PRO A 148 10.33 -8.47 16.12
C PRO A 148 10.04 -9.23 14.82
N ILE A 149 10.20 -10.56 14.82
CA ILE A 149 9.95 -11.42 13.67
C ILE A 149 8.44 -11.50 13.34
N LYS A 150 7.57 -11.53 14.35
CA LYS A 150 6.12 -11.47 14.15
C LYS A 150 5.68 -10.10 13.63
N VAL A 151 6.22 -9.01 14.17
CA VAL A 151 5.93 -7.66 13.70
C VAL A 151 6.39 -7.48 12.24
N SER A 152 7.59 -7.97 11.89
CA SER A 152 8.09 -7.86 10.50
C SER A 152 7.19 -8.59 9.50
N LYS A 153 6.61 -9.75 9.87
CA LYS A 153 5.66 -10.47 9.02
C LYS A 153 4.34 -9.72 8.81
N ARG A 154 3.93 -8.87 9.76
CA ARG A 154 2.71 -8.05 9.62
C ARG A 154 2.85 -6.92 8.60
N LEU A 155 4.08 -6.56 8.22
CA LEU A 155 4.34 -5.61 7.14
C LEU A 155 3.98 -6.18 5.75
N LEU A 156 3.99 -7.51 5.61
CA LEU A 156 3.83 -8.17 4.32
C LEU A 156 2.43 -7.99 3.68
N PRO A 157 1.32 -8.19 4.41
CA PRO A 157 -0.01 -8.02 3.82
C PRO A 157 -0.31 -6.57 3.44
N ILE A 158 0.17 -5.60 4.23
CA ILE A 158 -0.06 -4.17 3.92
C ILE A 158 0.74 -3.75 2.68
N ALA A 159 1.95 -4.27 2.51
CA ALA A 159 2.75 -4.07 1.31
C ALA A 159 2.06 -4.66 0.06
N PHE A 160 1.56 -5.89 0.18
CA PHE A 160 0.79 -6.54 -0.87
C PHE A 160 -0.45 -5.74 -1.27
N ALA A 161 -1.19 -5.23 -0.29
CA ALA A 161 -2.43 -4.50 -0.53
C ALA A 161 -2.22 -3.10 -1.12
N SER A 162 -1.06 -2.46 -0.88
CA SER A 162 -0.83 -1.04 -1.20
C SER A 162 -0.09 -0.81 -2.52
N ILE A 163 0.83 -1.70 -2.92
CA ILE A 163 1.68 -1.48 -4.09
C ILE A 163 0.89 -1.59 -5.40
N HIS A 164 0.37 -2.77 -5.73
CA HIS A 164 -0.24 -2.98 -7.05
C HIS A 164 -1.55 -2.22 -7.25
N THR A 165 -2.36 -2.06 -6.22
CA THR A 165 -3.62 -1.32 -6.29
C THR A 165 -3.40 0.15 -6.64
N THR A 166 -2.38 0.76 -6.02
CA THR A 166 -1.98 2.15 -6.30
C THR A 166 -1.32 2.26 -7.68
N VAL A 167 -0.41 1.35 -8.04
CA VAL A 167 0.21 1.32 -9.38
C VAL A 167 -0.84 1.23 -10.48
N LEU A 168 -1.81 0.33 -10.36
CA LEU A 168 -2.89 0.18 -11.32
C LEU A 168 -3.77 1.43 -11.39
N THR A 169 -4.10 2.03 -10.24
CA THR A 169 -4.88 3.28 -10.20
C THR A 169 -4.15 4.42 -10.93
N CYS A 170 -2.87 4.63 -10.63
CA CYS A 170 -2.07 5.69 -11.28
C CYS A 170 -1.85 5.40 -12.76
N HIS A 171 -1.66 4.14 -13.14
CA HIS A 171 -1.49 3.71 -14.52
C HIS A 171 -2.75 3.98 -15.35
N SER A 172 -3.92 3.52 -14.88
CA SER A 172 -5.20 3.76 -15.55
C SER A 172 -5.52 5.25 -15.64
N LEU A 173 -5.34 6.01 -14.55
CA LEU A 173 -5.56 7.45 -14.55
C LEU A 173 -4.71 8.14 -15.61
N MET A 174 -3.42 7.82 -15.70
CA MET A 174 -2.55 8.42 -16.70
C MET A 174 -2.98 8.07 -18.12
N LEU A 175 -3.36 6.82 -18.39
CA LEU A 175 -3.83 6.42 -19.71
C LEU A 175 -5.14 7.14 -20.08
N ASP A 176 -6.08 7.27 -19.15
CA ASP A 176 -7.34 7.97 -19.37
C ASP A 176 -7.10 9.47 -19.66
N LEU A 177 -6.23 10.11 -18.88
CA LEU A 177 -5.86 11.51 -19.06
C LEU A 177 -5.13 11.76 -20.39
N LEU A 178 -4.21 10.87 -20.77
CA LEU A 178 -3.44 11.00 -22.03
C LEU A 178 -4.26 10.65 -23.27
N SER A 179 -5.34 9.88 -23.12
CA SER A 179 -6.23 9.48 -24.22
C SER A 179 -7.43 10.42 -24.38
N THR A 180 -7.58 11.40 -23.50
CA THR A 180 -8.66 12.39 -23.58
C THR A 180 -8.38 13.36 -24.74
N ASP A 181 -9.42 13.68 -25.52
CA ASP A 181 -9.32 14.67 -26.59
C ASP A 181 -8.82 16.02 -26.02
N PRO A 182 -7.73 16.60 -26.55
CA PRO A 182 -7.23 17.91 -26.14
C PRO A 182 -8.28 19.02 -26.14
N GLU A 183 -9.30 18.95 -27.01
CA GLU A 183 -10.38 19.95 -27.09
C GLU A 183 -11.25 19.99 -25.83
N ASN A 184 -11.24 18.93 -25.00
CA ASN A 184 -12.05 18.86 -23.77
C ASN A 184 -11.46 19.68 -22.61
N LEU A 185 -10.27 20.28 -22.75
CA LEU A 185 -9.60 21.13 -21.75
C LEU A 185 -9.46 20.50 -20.35
N LEU A 186 -9.61 19.18 -20.22
CA LEU A 186 -9.60 18.49 -18.93
C LEU A 186 -8.26 18.67 -18.22
N LEU A 187 -7.15 18.44 -18.93
CA LEU A 187 -5.80 18.60 -18.38
C LEU A 187 -5.55 20.04 -17.89
N ASP A 188 -6.06 21.03 -18.60
CA ASP A 188 -5.89 22.44 -18.23
C ASP A 188 -6.72 22.76 -16.99
N ALA A 189 -7.97 22.30 -16.93
CA ALA A 189 -8.83 22.46 -15.76
C ALA A 189 -8.25 21.81 -14.49
N LEU A 190 -7.55 20.67 -14.63
CA LEU A 190 -6.84 20.01 -13.53
C LEU A 190 -5.59 20.78 -13.11
N ARG A 191 -4.79 21.28 -14.06
CA ARG A 191 -3.60 22.10 -13.77
C ARG A 191 -3.98 23.40 -13.07
N GLU A 192 -5.01 24.09 -13.56
CA GLU A 192 -5.54 25.30 -12.95
C GLU A 192 -5.97 25.07 -11.50
N GLU A 193 -6.67 23.96 -11.23
CA GLU A 193 -7.08 23.62 -9.86
C GLU A 193 -5.87 23.34 -8.95
N ILE A 194 -4.88 22.60 -9.45
CA ILE A 194 -3.65 22.28 -8.71
C ILE A 194 -2.88 23.56 -8.37
N GLU A 195 -2.68 24.48 -9.32
CA GLU A 195 -1.95 25.73 -9.07
C GLU A 195 -2.75 26.68 -8.17
N ALA A 196 -4.08 26.78 -8.33
CA ALA A 196 -4.92 27.63 -7.49
C ALA A 196 -4.92 27.21 -6.01
N HIS A 197 -4.77 25.91 -5.72
CA HIS A 197 -4.77 25.36 -4.36
C HIS A 197 -3.38 24.97 -3.85
N ARG A 198 -2.33 25.26 -4.62
CA ARG A 198 -0.96 24.95 -4.25
C ARG A 198 -0.58 25.74 -2.98
N PRO A 199 -0.12 25.08 -1.91
CA PRO A 199 0.34 25.79 -0.72
C PRO A 199 1.51 26.72 -1.04
N ALA A 200 1.52 27.92 -0.46
CA ALA A 200 2.62 28.88 -0.63
C ALA A 200 3.98 28.33 -0.16
N SER A 201 3.98 27.40 0.80
CA SER A 201 5.18 26.68 1.26
C SER A 201 5.72 25.67 0.25
N GLY A 202 4.97 25.35 -0.81
CA GLY A 202 5.25 24.25 -1.73
C GLY A 202 4.96 22.86 -1.16
N MET A 203 4.69 22.74 0.14
CA MET A 203 4.43 21.46 0.81
C MET A 203 2.94 21.17 0.90
N TRP A 204 2.50 20.11 0.24
CA TRP A 204 1.11 19.65 0.30
C TRP A 204 0.71 19.27 1.73
N ASN A 205 -0.50 19.70 2.12
CA ASN A 205 -1.10 19.38 3.40
C ASN A 205 -2.51 18.81 3.18
N LYS A 206 -3.13 18.33 4.26
CA LYS A 206 -4.45 17.67 4.20
C LYS A 206 -5.55 18.57 3.64
N GLU A 207 -5.50 19.86 3.96
CA GLU A 207 -6.52 20.83 3.55
C GLU A 207 -6.39 21.15 2.06
N ALA A 208 -5.18 21.44 1.59
CA ALA A 208 -4.90 21.71 0.19
C ALA A 208 -5.20 20.49 -0.71
N LEU A 209 -4.93 19.27 -0.25
CA LEU A 209 -5.29 18.06 -1.00
C LEU A 209 -6.82 17.87 -1.07
N ARG A 210 -7.54 18.25 -0.01
CA ARG A 210 -9.01 18.14 0.03
C ARG A 210 -9.71 19.16 -0.87
N SER A 211 -9.06 20.27 -1.20
CA SER A 211 -9.62 21.27 -2.10
C SER A 211 -9.46 20.92 -3.58
N LEU A 212 -8.72 19.87 -3.94
CA LEU A 212 -8.57 19.39 -5.32
C LEU A 212 -9.77 18.54 -5.77
N VAL A 213 -10.93 19.16 -5.92
CA VAL A 213 -12.21 18.48 -6.20
C VAL A 213 -12.21 17.85 -7.60
N LYS A 214 -11.69 18.54 -8.62
CA LYS A 214 -11.63 18.03 -10.00
C LYS A 214 -10.62 16.89 -10.11
N VAL A 215 -9.45 16.99 -9.46
CA VAL A 215 -8.45 15.90 -9.42
C VAL A 215 -9.05 14.65 -8.76
N ASP A 216 -9.69 14.80 -7.60
CA ASP A 216 -10.37 13.69 -6.92
C ASP A 216 -11.50 13.10 -7.80
N SER A 217 -12.26 13.94 -8.50
CA SER A 217 -13.28 13.49 -9.45
C SER A 217 -12.68 12.68 -10.62
N ALA A 218 -11.57 13.14 -11.20
CA ALA A 218 -10.89 12.43 -12.29
C ALA A 218 -10.34 11.06 -11.84
N ILE A 219 -9.76 10.98 -10.63
CA ILE A 219 -9.32 9.71 -10.03
C ILE A 219 -10.50 8.76 -9.88
N ARG A 220 -11.62 9.23 -9.34
CA ARG A 220 -12.82 8.40 -9.14
C ARG A 220 -13.42 7.92 -10.45
N GLU A 221 -13.49 8.78 -11.46
CA GLU A 221 -14.03 8.40 -12.77
C GLU A 221 -13.14 7.37 -13.46
N SER A 222 -11.82 7.53 -13.40
CA SER A 222 -10.87 6.52 -13.87
C SER A 222 -11.07 5.19 -13.17
N GLN A 223 -11.22 5.19 -11.84
CA GLN A 223 -11.49 3.96 -11.07
C GLN A 223 -12.87 3.34 -11.35
N ARG A 224 -13.87 4.16 -11.71
CA ARG A 224 -15.20 3.69 -12.12
C ARG A 224 -15.13 2.94 -13.46
N LEU A 225 -14.34 3.46 -14.40
CA LEU A 225 -14.14 2.86 -15.73
C LEU A 225 -13.18 1.68 -15.70
N ASN A 226 -12.18 1.74 -14.83
CA ASN A 226 -11.11 0.75 -14.71
C ASN A 226 -11.09 0.10 -13.31
N PRO A 227 -12.16 -0.61 -12.90
CA PRO A 227 -12.20 -1.22 -11.57
C PRO A 227 -11.14 -2.33 -11.44
N LEU A 228 -10.43 -2.35 -10.31
CA LEU A 228 -9.44 -3.40 -10.00
C LEU A 228 -10.01 -4.82 -10.08
N SER A 229 -11.28 -4.98 -9.68
CA SER A 229 -12.03 -6.22 -9.80
C SER A 229 -13.52 -5.94 -9.59
N SER A 230 -14.37 -6.60 -10.37
CA SER A 230 -15.83 -6.58 -10.21
C SER A 230 -16.32 -7.37 -8.99
N ALA A 231 -15.46 -8.20 -8.38
CA ALA A 231 -15.82 -9.11 -7.30
C ALA A 231 -14.75 -9.19 -6.20
N ILE A 232 -14.13 -8.06 -5.84
CA ILE A 232 -13.11 -8.04 -4.77
C ILE A 232 -13.71 -8.32 -3.39
N VAL A 233 -14.98 -7.95 -3.20
CA VAL A 233 -15.71 -8.12 -1.94
C VAL A 233 -16.52 -9.42 -2.01
N THR A 234 -16.04 -10.45 -1.33
CA THR A 234 -16.78 -11.70 -1.11
C THR A 234 -17.21 -11.80 0.35
N ARG A 235 -18.32 -12.50 0.60
CA ARG A 235 -18.88 -12.74 1.93
C ARG A 235 -19.28 -14.20 2.05
N GLU A 236 -19.07 -14.76 3.22
CA GLU A 236 -19.48 -16.12 3.55
C GLU A 236 -20.73 -16.06 4.44
N ILE A 237 -21.75 -16.85 4.10
CA ILE A 237 -22.97 -16.93 4.89
C ILE A 237 -22.73 -17.94 6.01
N VAL A 238 -22.59 -17.42 7.23
CA VAL A 238 -22.26 -18.24 8.42
C VAL A 238 -23.51 -18.71 9.17
N GLY A 239 -24.63 -17.99 9.02
CA GLY A 239 -25.88 -18.26 9.71
C GLY A 239 -26.55 -19.56 9.26
N ALA A 240 -27.01 -20.37 10.21
CA ALA A 240 -27.62 -21.67 9.94
C ALA A 240 -28.88 -21.60 9.05
N GLY A 241 -29.66 -20.52 9.17
CA GLY A 241 -30.87 -20.28 8.36
C GLY A 241 -30.60 -19.68 6.97
N GLY A 242 -29.34 -19.48 6.59
CA GLY A 242 -28.98 -18.76 5.36
C GLY A 242 -29.23 -17.25 5.45
N LEU A 243 -29.14 -16.56 4.32
CA LEU A 243 -29.48 -15.15 4.16
C LEU A 243 -30.72 -15.04 3.28
N HIS A 244 -31.84 -14.63 3.88
CA HIS A 244 -33.09 -14.42 3.15
C HIS A 244 -33.11 -13.04 2.48
N HIS A 245 -33.42 -13.00 1.19
CA HIS A 245 -33.66 -11.75 0.47
C HIS A 245 -35.14 -11.38 0.57
N PRO A 246 -35.50 -10.30 1.30
CA PRO A 246 -36.90 -9.98 1.57
C PRO A 246 -37.71 -9.70 0.31
N ASP A 247 -37.14 -9.01 -0.68
CA ASP A 247 -37.88 -8.63 -1.89
C ASP A 247 -37.97 -9.72 -2.97
N LEU A 248 -36.99 -10.64 -3.00
CA LEU A 248 -36.89 -11.69 -4.02
C LEU A 248 -37.41 -13.04 -3.51
N GLY A 249 -37.62 -13.18 -2.20
CA GLY A 249 -38.14 -14.38 -1.56
C GLY A 249 -37.17 -15.58 -1.55
N TRP A 250 -35.95 -15.42 -2.05
CA TRP A 250 -34.95 -16.49 -2.09
C TRP A 250 -34.03 -16.44 -0.87
N THR A 251 -33.58 -17.61 -0.43
CA THR A 251 -32.64 -17.74 0.68
C THR A 251 -31.32 -18.30 0.16
N LEU A 252 -30.25 -17.54 0.32
CA LEU A 252 -28.91 -18.01 0.04
C LEU A 252 -28.49 -18.96 1.19
N ALA A 253 -28.14 -20.19 0.83
CA ALA A 253 -27.74 -21.20 1.81
C ALA A 253 -26.43 -20.86 2.50
N LYS A 254 -26.24 -21.42 3.70
CA LYS A 254 -24.95 -21.41 4.39
C LYS A 254 -23.88 -22.05 3.49
N ALA A 255 -22.72 -21.40 3.38
CA ALA A 255 -21.57 -21.91 2.62
C ALA A 255 -20.94 -23.14 3.29
#